data_AF-A0A967JVH7-F1
#
_entry.id   AF-A0A967JVH7-F1
#
_cell.length_a   1.000
_cell.length_b   1.000
_cell.length_c   1.000
_cell.angle_alpha   90.00
_cell.angle_beta   90.00
_cell.angle_gamma   90.00
#
_symmetry.space_group_name_H-M   'P 1'
#
loop_
_entity.id
_entity.type
_entity.pdbx_description
1 polymer ?
#
loop_
_entity_poly.entity_id
_entity_poly.type
_entity_poly.pdbx_seq_one_letter_code
_entity_poly.pdbx_strand_id
1 'polypeptide(L)'
;YAELSGERSYYGFLAADRIGRPYRLNHRTLEYSDHELKLLAAQPAAMRARELYSLGRTVNARREWRMFTRGMTDQELARAAKLAHGWGWHGRAILTVARTPHLDDLEMRFPLAYHDRILEQA
;
A
#
# COMPACT_ATOMS: atom_id res chain seq x y z
N TYR A 1 -13.64 11.97 23.39
CA TYR A 1 -12.20 12.14 23.08
C TYR A 1 -11.36 10.92 23.40
N ALA A 2 -11.49 10.28 24.58
CA ALA A 2 -10.65 9.13 24.94
C ALA A 2 -10.75 7.93 23.97
N GLU A 3 -11.96 7.61 23.50
CA GLU A 3 -12.19 6.56 22.49
C GLU A 3 -11.60 6.96 21.12
N LEU A 4 -11.98 8.14 20.63
CA LEU A 4 -11.51 8.67 19.33
C LEU A 4 -9.99 8.86 19.26
N SER A 5 -9.32 9.16 20.38
CA SER A 5 -7.86 9.31 20.44
C SER A 5 -7.07 8.05 20.06
N GLY A 6 -7.74 6.89 20.01
CA GLY A 6 -7.16 5.63 19.54
C GLY A 6 -7.19 5.46 18.03
N GLU A 7 -7.95 6.29 17.30
CA GLU A 7 -8.11 6.17 15.86
C GLU A 7 -6.97 6.83 15.08
N ARG A 8 -6.61 6.22 13.95
CA ARG A 8 -5.63 6.77 13.00
C ARG A 8 -6.33 7.56 11.90
N SER A 9 -7.00 8.63 12.31
CA SER A 9 -7.67 9.61 11.45
C SER A 9 -7.28 11.02 11.90
N TYR A 10 -7.53 12.03 11.05
CA TYR A 10 -7.30 13.42 11.40
C TYR A 10 -7.95 13.79 12.75
N TYR A 11 -9.19 13.38 12.95
CA TYR A 11 -9.93 13.65 14.19
C TYR A 11 -9.47 12.81 15.37
N GLY A 12 -8.91 11.61 15.13
CA GLY A 12 -8.29 10.82 16.19
C GLY A 12 -7.04 11.48 16.75
N PHE A 13 -6.17 12.00 15.88
CA PHE A 13 -5.01 12.79 16.31
C PHE A 13 -5.41 14.09 17.01
N LEU A 14 -6.42 14.80 16.49
CA LEU A 14 -6.96 15.98 17.15
C LEU A 14 -7.53 15.65 18.54
N ALA A 15 -8.20 14.52 18.69
CA ALA A 15 -8.73 14.07 19.98
C ALA A 15 -7.61 13.71 20.97
N ALA A 16 -6.52 13.10 20.50
CA ALA A 16 -5.35 12.80 21.32
C ALA A 16 -4.66 14.08 21.82
N ASP A 17 -4.52 15.08 20.94
CA ASP A 17 -3.99 16.40 21.28
C ASP A 17 -4.83 17.08 22.39
N ARG A 18 -6.15 17.07 22.23
CA ARG A 18 -7.10 17.65 23.21
C ARG A 18 -7.05 17.04 24.61
N ILE A 19 -6.58 15.81 24.74
CA ILE A 19 -6.50 15.10 26.03
C ILE A 19 -5.06 14.82 26.47
N GLY A 20 -4.07 15.40 25.79
CA GLY A 20 -2.65 15.25 26.12
C GLY A 20 -2.12 13.81 26.00
N ARG A 21 -2.68 13.00 25.10
CA ARG A 21 -2.22 11.61 24.87
C ARG A 21 -1.27 11.51 23.68
N PRO A 22 -0.29 10.58 23.71
CA PRO A 22 0.56 10.33 22.56
C PRO A 22 -0.24 9.78 21.38
N TYR A 23 0.17 10.14 20.17
CA TYR A 23 -0.45 9.67 18.94
C TYR A 23 -0.25 8.17 18.75
N ARG A 24 -1.33 7.47 18.37
CA ARG A 24 -1.29 6.03 18.09
C ARG A 24 -1.27 5.80 16.60
N LEU A 25 -0.09 5.49 16.07
CA LEU A 25 0.10 5.20 14.65
C LEU A 25 -0.34 3.78 14.26
N ASN A 26 -0.49 2.88 15.23
CA ASN A 26 -0.99 1.51 15.08
C ASN A 26 -0.36 0.76 13.89
N HIS A 27 0.95 0.91 13.71
CA HIS A 27 1.65 0.25 12.60
C HIS A 27 1.61 -1.27 12.79
N ARG A 28 1.11 -1.98 11.77
CA ARG A 28 1.19 -3.44 11.67
C ARG A 28 1.64 -3.80 10.27
N THR A 29 2.88 -4.27 10.18
CA THR A 29 3.43 -4.81 8.94
C THR A 29 2.68 -6.08 8.60
N LEU A 30 2.26 -6.19 7.35
CA LEU A 30 1.69 -7.43 6.84
C LEU A 30 2.85 -8.29 6.35
N GLU A 31 3.23 -9.29 7.15
CA GLU A 31 4.20 -10.28 6.71
C GLU A 31 3.55 -11.26 5.74
N TYR A 32 4.18 -11.42 4.58
CA TYR A 32 3.74 -12.35 3.55
C TYR A 32 4.89 -13.27 3.19
N SER A 33 4.58 -14.55 2.93
CA SER A 33 5.62 -15.46 2.48
C SER A 33 6.07 -15.12 1.06
N ASP A 34 7.38 -15.19 0.80
CA ASP A 34 7.94 -15.01 -0.54
C ASP A 34 7.32 -15.98 -1.56
N HIS A 35 6.92 -17.17 -1.10
CA HIS A 35 6.25 -18.17 -1.92
C HIS A 35 4.90 -17.66 -2.44
N GLU A 36 4.06 -17.09 -1.58
CA GLU A 36 2.75 -16.53 -1.98
C GLU A 36 2.91 -15.35 -2.93
N LEU A 37 3.91 -14.48 -2.70
CA LEU A 37 4.20 -13.36 -3.61
C LEU A 37 4.66 -13.85 -4.98
N LYS A 38 5.49 -14.90 -5.03
CA LYS A 38 5.92 -15.53 -6.29
C LYS A 38 4.75 -16.15 -7.04
N LEU A 39 3.83 -16.83 -6.35
CA LEU A 39 2.63 -17.39 -6.98
C LEU A 39 1.73 -16.31 -7.57
N LEU A 40 1.54 -15.19 -6.86
CA LEU A 40 0.80 -14.04 -7.38
C LEU A 40 1.49 -13.41 -8.59
N ALA A 41 2.82 -13.27 -8.54
CA ALA A 41 3.62 -12.71 -9.63
C ALA A 41 3.61 -13.60 -10.89
N ALA A 42 3.43 -14.91 -10.72
CA ALA A 42 3.36 -15.87 -11.81
C ALA A 42 2.02 -15.87 -12.57
N GLN A 43 1.00 -15.17 -12.08
CA GLN A 43 -0.27 -15.08 -12.79
C GLN A 43 -0.09 -14.31 -14.11
N PRO A 44 -0.67 -14.77 -15.24
CA PRO A 44 -0.47 -14.12 -16.54
C PRO A 44 -0.84 -12.63 -16.56
N ALA A 45 -1.88 -12.22 -15.83
CA ALA A 45 -2.29 -10.82 -15.74
C ALA A 45 -1.27 -9.97 -14.95
N ALA A 46 -0.68 -10.52 -13.87
CA ALA A 46 0.37 -9.86 -13.12
C ALA A 46 1.64 -9.69 -13.96
N MET A 47 2.06 -10.74 -14.67
CA MET A 47 3.21 -10.70 -15.58
C MET A 47 3.03 -9.63 -16.65
N ARG A 48 1.88 -9.62 -17.35
CA ARG A 48 1.60 -8.58 -18.36
C ARG A 48 1.60 -7.17 -17.77
N ALA A 49 0.98 -7.00 -16.59
CA ALA A 49 0.96 -5.70 -15.91
C ALA A 49 2.37 -5.21 -15.57
N ARG A 50 3.25 -6.10 -15.07
CA ARG A 50 4.64 -5.79 -14.73
C ARG A 50 5.43 -5.39 -15.97
N GLU A 51 5.40 -6.19 -17.03
CA GLU A 51 6.17 -5.90 -18.26
C GLU A 51 5.72 -4.59 -18.91
N LEU A 52 4.40 -4.35 -19.00
CA LEU A 52 3.88 -3.09 -19.51
C LEU A 52 4.30 -1.88 -18.65
N TYR A 53 4.38 -2.05 -17.33
CA TYR A 53 4.86 -1.00 -16.44
C TYR A 53 6.34 -0.72 -16.66
N SER A 54 7.18 -1.77 -16.73
CA SER A 54 8.61 -1.67 -17.03
C SER A 54 8.89 -0.98 -18.37
N LEU A 55 8.02 -1.17 -19.37
CA LEU A 55 8.09 -0.50 -20.68
C LEU A 55 7.52 0.93 -20.67
N GLY A 56 7.11 1.48 -19.53
CA GLY A 56 6.50 2.81 -19.43
C GLY A 56 5.07 2.90 -19.99
N ARG A 57 4.46 1.79 -20.41
CA ARG A 57 3.10 1.73 -20.97
C ARG A 57 2.04 1.70 -19.86
N THR A 58 2.05 2.74 -19.04
CA THR A 58 1.31 2.81 -17.77
C THR A 58 -0.20 2.58 -17.94
N VAL A 59 -0.85 3.13 -18.97
CA VAL A 59 -2.30 2.93 -19.18
C VAL A 59 -2.66 1.46 -19.36
N ASN A 60 -1.90 0.73 -20.18
CA ASN A 60 -2.14 -0.69 -20.43
C ASN A 60 -1.78 -1.52 -19.20
N ALA A 61 -0.67 -1.20 -18.52
CA ALA A 61 -0.30 -1.83 -17.27
C ALA A 61 -1.43 -1.72 -16.23
N ARG A 62 -2.06 -0.54 -16.12
CA ARG A 62 -3.18 -0.31 -15.18
C ARG A 62 -4.42 -1.14 -15.52
N ARG A 63 -4.69 -1.39 -16.81
CA ARG A 63 -5.80 -2.24 -17.26
C ARG A 63 -5.55 -3.69 -16.88
N GLU A 64 -4.36 -4.21 -17.13
CA GLU A 64 -3.97 -5.56 -16.73
C GLU A 64 -3.98 -5.72 -15.21
N TRP A 65 -3.47 -4.74 -14.47
CA TRP A 65 -3.52 -4.75 -13.01
C TRP A 65 -4.95 -4.77 -12.46
N ARG A 66 -5.86 -4.02 -13.10
CA ARG A 66 -7.28 -4.04 -12.72
C ARG A 66 -7.88 -5.43 -12.94
N MET A 67 -7.54 -6.09 -14.04
CA MET A 67 -8.00 -7.46 -14.31
C MET A 67 -7.42 -8.45 -13.31
N PHE A 68 -6.12 -8.35 -13.02
CA PHE A 68 -5.42 -9.16 -12.02
C PHE A 68 -6.06 -9.06 -10.64
N THR A 69 -6.39 -7.85 -10.19
CA THR A 69 -6.96 -7.61 -8.84
C THR A 69 -8.49 -7.68 -8.77
N ARG A 70 -9.14 -8.19 -9.82
CA ARG A 70 -10.61 -8.26 -9.87
C ARG A 70 -11.08 -9.51 -9.11
N GLY A 71 -11.93 -9.31 -8.10
CA GLY A 71 -12.51 -10.40 -7.30
C GLY A 71 -11.57 -10.99 -6.25
N MET A 72 -10.38 -10.42 -6.07
CA MET A 72 -9.47 -10.76 -4.97
C MET A 72 -10.08 -10.36 -3.62
N THR A 73 -9.85 -11.20 -2.62
CA THR A 73 -10.12 -10.93 -1.21
C THR A 73 -9.22 -9.82 -0.66
N ASP A 74 -9.56 -9.29 0.52
CA ASP A 74 -8.75 -8.23 1.16
C ASP A 74 -7.30 -8.66 1.41
N GLN A 75 -7.09 -9.92 1.80
CA GLN A 75 -5.74 -10.46 2.00
C GLN A 75 -4.96 -10.55 0.69
N GLU A 76 -5.60 -11.00 -0.39
CA GLU A 76 -4.98 -11.07 -1.72
C GLU A 76 -4.68 -9.68 -2.29
N LEU A 77 -5.56 -8.71 -2.07
CA LEU A 77 -5.33 -7.32 -2.47
C LEU A 77 -4.15 -6.70 -1.73
N ALA A 78 -4.01 -6.97 -0.44
CA ALA A 78 -2.89 -6.46 0.34
C ALA A 78 -1.55 -7.12 -0.09
N ARG A 79 -1.56 -8.43 -0.44
CA ARG A 79 -0.41 -9.10 -1.07
C ARG A 79 -0.08 -8.53 -2.45
N ALA A 80 -1.10 -8.28 -3.28
CA ALA A 80 -0.93 -7.65 -4.59
C ALA A 80 -0.35 -6.22 -4.44
N ALA A 81 -0.76 -5.47 -3.42
CA ALA A 81 -0.18 -4.17 -3.12
C ALA A 81 1.30 -4.27 -2.74
N LYS A 82 1.70 -5.25 -1.91
CA LYS A 82 3.12 -5.54 -1.61
C LYS A 82 3.90 -5.88 -2.88
N LEU A 83 3.33 -6.70 -3.76
CA LEU A 83 3.93 -7.05 -5.03
C LEU A 83 4.19 -5.81 -5.92
N ALA A 84 3.19 -4.94 -6.07
CA ALA A 84 3.35 -3.68 -6.81
C ALA A 84 4.39 -2.75 -6.17
N HIS A 85 4.45 -2.70 -4.84
CA HIS A 85 5.46 -1.92 -4.13
C HIS A 85 6.88 -2.44 -4.42
N GLY A 86 7.08 -3.77 -4.41
CA GLY A 86 8.36 -4.40 -4.75
C GLY A 86 8.81 -4.17 -6.20
N TRP A 87 7.89 -3.85 -7.11
CA TRP A 87 8.22 -3.44 -8.48
C TRP A 87 8.54 -1.93 -8.61
N GLY A 88 8.52 -1.18 -7.51
CA GLY A 88 8.62 0.28 -7.53
C GLY A 88 7.35 0.98 -8.03
N TRP A 89 6.23 0.25 -8.18
CA TRP A 89 4.95 0.81 -8.61
C TRP A 89 4.13 1.35 -7.41
N HIS A 90 4.76 2.21 -6.62
CA HIS A 90 4.26 2.69 -5.32
C HIS A 90 2.85 3.28 -5.38
N GLY A 91 2.56 4.13 -6.38
CA GLY A 91 1.21 4.70 -6.53
C GLY A 91 0.14 3.62 -6.76
N ARG A 92 0.48 2.50 -7.38
CA ARG A 92 -0.44 1.38 -7.54
C ARG A 92 -0.57 0.55 -6.28
N ALA A 93 0.52 0.36 -5.53
CA ALA A 93 0.48 -0.28 -4.23
C ALA A 93 -0.49 0.44 -3.28
N ILE A 94 -0.35 1.77 -3.14
CA ILE A 94 -1.21 2.62 -2.30
C ILE A 94 -2.68 2.47 -2.68
N LEU A 95 -3.01 2.60 -3.97
CA LEU A 95 -4.40 2.47 -4.44
C LEU A 95 -4.97 1.06 -4.25
N THR A 96 -4.12 0.03 -4.25
CA THR A 96 -4.58 -1.36 -4.10
C THR A 96 -4.83 -1.67 -2.64
N VAL A 97 -3.93 -1.30 -1.72
CA VAL A 97 -4.13 -1.52 -0.28
C VAL A 97 -5.26 -0.67 0.29
N ALA A 98 -5.50 0.52 -0.27
CA ALA A 98 -6.62 1.39 0.12
C ALA A 98 -8.01 0.79 -0.16
N ARG A 99 -8.10 -0.28 -0.97
CA ARG A 99 -9.35 -1.04 -1.18
C ARG A 99 -9.66 -2.03 -0.06
N THR A 100 -8.75 -2.17 0.91
CA THR A 100 -8.83 -3.16 1.99
C THR A 100 -8.94 -2.45 3.35
N PRO A 101 -9.44 -3.12 4.40
CA PRO A 101 -9.38 -2.61 5.76
C PRO A 101 -7.94 -2.63 6.35
N HIS A 102 -6.98 -3.26 5.66
CA HIS A 102 -5.58 -3.39 6.09
C HIS A 102 -4.77 -2.11 5.87
N LEU A 103 -5.18 -1.04 6.53
CA LEU A 103 -4.54 0.27 6.41
C LEU A 103 -3.30 0.43 7.31
N ASP A 104 -3.03 -0.56 8.17
CA ASP A 104 -2.06 -0.51 9.27
C ASP A 104 -0.59 -0.60 8.84
N ASP A 105 -0.33 -1.03 7.60
CA ASP A 105 1.01 -1.00 7.02
C ASP A 105 1.35 0.42 6.52
N LEU A 106 2.07 1.17 7.36
CA LEU A 106 2.47 2.55 7.08
C LEU A 106 3.53 2.62 5.99
N GLU A 107 4.45 1.65 5.92
CA GLU A 107 5.50 1.60 4.90
C GLU A 107 4.91 1.47 3.49
N MET A 108 3.83 0.69 3.37
CA MET A 108 3.14 0.52 2.09
C MET A 108 2.33 1.76 1.68
N ARG A 109 1.70 2.45 2.65
CA ARG A 109 0.86 3.63 2.39
C ARG A 109 1.64 4.92 2.20
N PHE A 110 2.78 5.04 2.86
CA PHE A 110 3.64 6.22 2.83
C PHE A 110 5.07 5.83 2.44
N PRO A 111 5.28 5.34 1.20
CA PRO A 111 6.58 4.88 0.75
C PRO A 111 7.58 6.05 0.64
N LEU A 112 8.77 5.85 1.18
CA LEU A 112 9.86 6.84 1.22
C LEU A 112 10.73 6.86 -0.05
N ALA A 113 10.17 6.50 -1.20
CA ALA A 113 10.90 6.24 -2.46
C ALA A 113 11.76 7.41 -3.01
N TYR A 114 11.67 8.60 -2.42
CA TYR A 114 12.44 9.81 -2.78
C TYR A 114 12.92 10.61 -1.57
N HIS A 115 13.00 9.99 -0.39
CA HIS A 115 13.31 10.68 0.87
C HIS A 115 14.54 11.59 0.79
N ASP A 116 15.64 11.07 0.25
CA ASP A 116 16.92 11.77 0.23
C ASP A 116 16.86 13.03 -0.64
N ARG A 117 16.19 12.97 -1.80
CA ARG A 117 15.99 14.13 -2.68
C ARG A 117 15.10 15.21 -2.07
N ILE A 118 14.16 14.82 -1.20
CA ILE A 118 13.26 15.77 -0.53
C ILE A 118 14.01 16.48 0.60
N LEU A 119 14.85 15.76 1.36
CA LEU A 119 15.66 16.35 2.42
C LEU A 119 16.72 17.33 1.91
N GLU A 120 17.29 17.11 0.73
CA GLU A 120 18.24 18.04 0.10
C GLU A 120 17.61 19.41 -0.26
N GLN A 121 16.28 19.50 -0.31
CA GLN A 121 15.54 20.72 -0.69
C GLN A 121 14.86 21.41 0.51
N ALA A 122 15.01 20.90 1.73
CA ALA A 122 14.40 21.41 2.96
C ALA A 122 15.33 22.39 3.71
#